data_AF-A0A2V8X759-F1
#
_entry.id   AF-A0A2V8X759-F1
#
_cell.length_a   1.000
_cell.length_b   1.000
_cell.length_c   1.000
_cell.angle_alpha   90.00
_cell.angle_beta   90.00
_cell.angle_gamma   90.00
#
_symmetry.space_group_name_H-M   'P 1'
#
loop_
_entity.id
_entity.type
_entity.pdbx_description
1 polymer ?
#
loop_
_entity_poly.entity_id
_entity_poly.type
_entity_poly.pdbx_seq_one_letter_code
_entity_poly.pdbx_strand_id
1 'polypeptide(L)'
;MVLVMVVCANAGDLLLKRGMSQIGAVQLTVSGFWHAFLLTVTNGTIWGGIFFLTGFMVSYMTVLSWADYSYVMPAGAFGYALLTLMAVVFLHETVSARRWIGVVLICVGVLLVGQTKPRTTAVASEAAA
;
A
#
# COMPACT_ATOMS: atom_id res chain seq x y z
N MET A 1 -14.41 -1.13 -1.78
CA MET A 1 -13.66 -1.24 -0.51
C MET A 1 -12.18 -1.52 -0.76
N VAL A 2 -11.81 -2.67 -1.33
CA VAL A 2 -10.40 -3.05 -1.51
C VAL A 2 -9.62 -2.09 -2.42
N LEU A 3 -10.20 -1.61 -3.53
CA LEU A 3 -9.53 -0.63 -4.40
C LEU A 3 -9.28 0.71 -3.69
N VAL A 4 -10.26 1.18 -2.91
CA VAL A 4 -10.12 2.41 -2.10
C VAL A 4 -9.04 2.24 -1.05
N MET A 5 -9.01 1.10 -0.36
CA MET A 5 -7.95 0.74 0.58
C MET A 5 -6.57 0.79 -0.09
N VAL A 6 -6.42 0.15 -1.25
CA VAL A 6 -5.14 0.14 -2.01
C VAL A 6 -4.73 1.55 -2.43
N VAL A 7 -5.66 2.37 -2.91
CA VAL A 7 -5.35 3.76 -3.31
C VAL A 7 -4.97 4.60 -2.09
N CYS A 8 -5.68 4.47 -0.98
CA CYS A 8 -5.38 5.20 0.25
C CYS A 8 -4.01 4.82 0.84
N ALA A 9 -3.66 3.53 0.83
CA ALA A 9 -2.34 3.06 1.25
C ALA A 9 -1.23 3.71 0.41
N ASN A 10 -1.35 3.56 -0.91
CA ASN A 10 -0.33 4.06 -1.84
C ASN A 10 -0.19 5.58 -1.81
N ALA A 11 -1.30 6.30 -1.73
CA ALA A 11 -1.31 7.76 -1.58
C ALA A 11 -0.66 8.18 -0.25
N GLY A 12 -0.99 7.49 0.85
CA GLY A 12 -0.40 7.72 2.17
C GLY A 12 1.12 7.54 2.17
N ASP A 13 1.60 6.41 1.64
CA ASP A 13 3.03 6.11 1.53
C ASP A 13 3.76 7.12 0.64
N LEU A 14 3.15 7.55 -0.46
CA LEU A 14 3.71 8.59 -1.32
C LEU A 14 3.85 9.94 -0.62
N LEU A 15 2.80 10.36 0.09
CA LEU A 15 2.79 11.61 0.85
C LEU A 15 3.84 11.59 1.97
N LEU A 16 3.96 10.45 2.66
CA LEU A 16 4.97 10.27 3.69
C LEU A 16 6.38 10.35 3.09
N LYS A 17 6.62 9.64 1.98
CA LYS A 17 7.90 9.66 1.27
C LYS A 17 8.26 11.06 0.78
N ARG A 18 7.29 11.79 0.23
CA ARG A 18 7.47 13.18 -0.21
C ARG A 18 7.76 14.12 0.96
N GLY A 19 7.05 13.97 2.08
CA GLY A 19 7.31 14.73 3.30
C GLY A 19 8.71 14.48 3.86
N MET A 20 9.14 13.22 3.92
CA MET A 20 10.50 12.87 4.36
C MET A 20 11.58 13.37 3.40
N SER A 21 11.33 13.33 2.09
CA SER A 21 12.22 13.91 1.08
C SER A 21 12.45 15.41 1.27
N GLN A 22 11.49 16.15 1.84
CA GLN A 22 11.62 17.59 2.09
C GLN A 22 12.41 17.91 3.36
N ILE A 23 12.40 17.01 4.35
CA ILE A 23 13.09 17.19 5.64
C ILE A 23 14.60 16.95 5.50
N GLY A 24 15.01 16.13 4.54
CA GLY A 24 16.43 15.84 4.27
C GLY A 24 17.02 14.78 5.21
N ALA A 25 18.34 14.59 5.14
CA ALA A 25 19.03 13.56 5.91
C ALA A 25 18.99 13.86 7.42
N VAL A 26 18.28 13.02 8.18
CA VAL A 26 18.25 13.10 9.64
C VAL A 26 19.63 12.73 10.18
N GLN A 27 20.31 13.68 10.82
CA GLN A 27 21.54 13.37 11.52
C GLN A 27 21.21 12.58 12.79
N LEU A 28 21.91 11.46 13.00
CA LEU A 28 21.76 10.56 14.17
C LEU A 28 22.34 11.15 15.47
N THR A 29 22.23 12.46 15.64
CA THR A 29 22.60 13.19 16.86
C THR A 29 21.31 13.57 17.59
N VAL A 30 21.32 13.58 18.93
CA VAL A 30 20.13 13.93 19.75
C VAL A 30 19.51 15.28 19.34
N SER A 31 20.34 16.26 19.01
CA SER A 31 19.91 17.57 18.49
C SER A 31 19.31 17.51 17.08
N GLY A 32 19.84 16.63 16.23
CA GLY A 32 19.35 16.37 14.87
C GLY A 32 18.00 15.65 14.86
N PHE A 33 17.80 14.72 15.81
CA PHE A 33 16.54 14.01 15.99
C PHE A 33 15.41 14.95 16.44
N TRP A 34 15.69 15.86 17.38
CA TRP A 34 14.71 16.85 17.84
C TRP A 34 14.30 17.81 16.72
N HIS A 35 15.26 18.30 15.93
CA HIS A 35 14.97 19.13 14.76
C HIS A 35 14.14 18.38 13.71
N ALA A 36 14.53 17.15 13.37
CA ALA A 36 13.80 16.32 12.42
C ALA A 36 12.36 16.04 12.88
N PHE A 37 12.15 15.81 14.19
CA PHE A 37 10.83 15.62 14.76
C PHE A 37 9.96 16.88 14.62
N LEU A 38 10.48 18.06 14.97
CA LEU A 38 9.73 19.31 14.82
C LEU A 38 9.38 19.60 13.36
N LEU A 39 10.32 19.39 12.44
CA LEU A 39 10.09 19.51 10.99
C LEU A 39 9.05 18.50 10.48
N THR A 40 9.06 17.28 11.03
CA THR A 40 8.07 16.24 10.69
C THR A 40 6.67 16.67 11.13
N VAL A 41 6.53 17.14 12.37
CA VAL A 41 5.24 17.55 12.95
C VAL A 41 4.68 18.82 12.32
N THR A 42 5.53 19.73 11.83
CA THR A 42 5.10 20.95 11.13
C THR A 42 4.81 20.75 9.64
N ASN A 43 5.20 19.62 9.05
CA ASN A 43 4.96 19.37 7.62
C ASN A 43 3.54 18.86 7.37
N GLY A 44 2.69 19.71 6.78
CA GLY A 44 1.30 19.37 6.45
C GLY A 44 1.14 18.19 5.48
N THR A 45 2.15 17.91 4.65
CA THR A 45 2.14 16.77 3.72
C THR A 45 2.15 15.44 4.47
N ILE A 46 2.88 15.38 5.60
CA ILE A 46 3.00 14.19 6.44
C ILE A 46 1.69 13.91 7.15
N TRP A 47 1.02 14.94 7.66
CA TRP A 47 -0.33 14.82 8.23
C TRP A 47 -1.35 14.30 7.22
N GLY A 48 -1.29 14.78 5.98
CA GLY A 48 -2.10 14.24 4.89
C GLY A 48 -1.84 12.74 4.67
N GLY A 49 -0.56 12.33 4.69
CA GLY A 49 -0.18 10.92 4.61
C GLY A 49 -0.73 10.08 5.76
N ILE A 50 -0.58 10.54 7.00
CA ILE A 50 -1.10 9.88 8.21
C ILE A 50 -2.62 9.73 8.15
N PHE A 51 -3.34 10.75 7.70
CA PHE A 51 -4.80 10.70 7.54
C PHE A 51 -5.21 9.60 6.54
N PHE A 52 -4.54 9.55 5.38
CA PHE A 52 -4.76 8.52 4.36
C PHE A 52 -4.43 7.11 4.87
N LEU A 53 -3.32 6.94 5.61
CA LEU A 53 -2.94 5.67 6.23
C LEU A 53 -3.95 5.22 7.30
N THR A 54 -4.49 6.15 8.08
CA THR A 54 -5.53 5.85 9.07
C THR A 54 -6.80 5.35 8.38
N GLY A 55 -7.23 6.04 7.31
CA GLY A 55 -8.37 5.61 6.50
C GLY A 55 -8.15 4.25 5.83
N PHE A 56 -6.93 3.98 5.36
CA PHE A 56 -6.53 2.65 4.89
C PHE A 56 -6.69 1.61 6.00
N MET A 57 -6.19 1.87 7.21
CA MET A 57 -6.22 0.91 8.31
C MET A 57 -7.65 0.54 8.72
N VAL A 58 -8.54 1.53 8.81
CA VAL A 58 -9.97 1.30 9.10
C VAL A 58 -10.62 0.48 7.99
N SER A 59 -10.34 0.82 6.73
CA SER A 59 -10.86 0.09 5.57
C SER A 59 -10.34 -1.34 5.53
N TYR A 60 -9.07 -1.56 5.87
CA TYR A 60 -8.42 -2.86 5.94
C TYR A 60 -9.07 -3.75 7.01
N MET A 61 -9.26 -3.21 8.22
CA MET A 61 -9.97 -3.91 9.29
C MET A 61 -11.41 -4.27 8.90
N THR A 62 -12.10 -3.37 8.18
CA THR A 62 -13.47 -3.61 7.72
C THR A 62 -13.50 -4.68 6.64
N VAL A 63 -12.58 -4.67 5.67
CA VAL A 63 -12.51 -5.70 4.64
C VAL A 63 -12.23 -7.09 5.25
N LEU A 64 -11.33 -7.17 6.23
CA LEU A 64 -11.04 -8.40 6.97
C LEU A 64 -12.24 -8.96 7.75
N SER A 65 -13.19 -8.10 8.11
CA SER A 65 -14.40 -8.51 8.83
C SER A 65 -15.49 -9.09 7.93
N TRP A 66 -15.42 -8.91 6.60
CA TRP A 66 -16.51 -9.26 5.68
C TRP A 66 -16.09 -10.20 4.54
N ALA A 67 -14.80 -10.29 4.22
CA ALA A 67 -14.28 -11.10 3.12
C ALA A 67 -13.16 -12.04 3.60
N ASP A 68 -13.15 -13.26 3.08
CA ASP A 68 -12.03 -14.18 3.24
C ASP A 68 -10.73 -13.53 2.77
N TYR A 69 -9.67 -13.67 3.57
CA TYR A 69 -8.33 -13.12 3.35
C TYR A 69 -7.80 -13.37 1.91
N SER A 70 -8.23 -14.47 1.29
CA SER A 70 -7.93 -14.87 -0.08
C SER A 70 -8.37 -13.87 -1.16
N TYR A 71 -9.36 -13.01 -0.87
CA TYR A 71 -9.79 -11.95 -1.80
C TYR A 71 -8.96 -10.66 -1.65
N VAL A 72 -8.33 -10.47 -0.49
CA VAL A 72 -7.58 -9.26 -0.14
C VAL A 72 -6.13 -9.36 -0.61
N MET A 73 -5.54 -10.56 -0.53
CA MET A 73 -4.14 -10.80 -0.94
C MET A 73 -3.83 -10.41 -2.40
N PRO A 74 -4.64 -10.75 -3.41
CA PRO A 74 -4.33 -10.39 -4.80
C PRO A 74 -4.37 -8.87 -5.01
N ALA A 75 -5.32 -8.19 -4.37
CA ALA A 75 -5.47 -6.75 -4.47
C ALA A 75 -4.34 -5.99 -3.74
N GLY A 76 -3.85 -6.52 -2.62
CA GLY A 76 -2.67 -5.99 -1.93
C GLY A 76 -1.41 -6.08 -2.78
N ALA A 77 -1.21 -7.20 -3.47
CA ALA A 77 -0.09 -7.37 -4.41
C ALA A 77 -0.19 -6.41 -5.62
N PHE A 78 -1.39 -6.15 -6.14
CA PHE A 78 -1.61 -5.10 -7.14
C PHE A 78 -1.25 -3.70 -6.60
N GLY A 79 -1.46 -3.47 -5.30
CA GLY A 79 -1.06 -2.24 -4.63
C GLY A 79 0.44 -1.93 -4.77
N TYR A 80 1.33 -2.91 -4.75
CA TYR A 80 2.76 -2.69 -4.96
C TYR A 80 3.10 -2.20 -6.37
N ALA A 81 2.40 -2.72 -7.39
CA ALA A 81 2.53 -2.25 -8.76
C ALA A 81 2.01 -0.80 -8.90
N LEU A 82 0.90 -0.50 -8.24
CA LEU A 82 0.32 0.84 -8.23
C LEU A 82 1.22 1.84 -7.50
N LEU A 83 1.82 1.46 -6.36
CA LEU A 83 2.79 2.28 -5.63
C LEU A 83 3.98 2.67 -6.51
N THR A 84 4.54 1.69 -7.22
CA THR A 84 5.70 1.92 -8.08
C THR A 84 5.35 2.83 -9.24
N LEU A 85 4.17 2.67 -9.84
CA LEU A 85 3.67 3.54 -10.90
C LEU A 85 3.44 4.97 -10.37
N MET A 86 2.79 5.12 -9.22
CA MET A 86 2.60 6.43 -8.57
C MET A 86 3.93 7.08 -8.20
N ALA A 87 4.93 6.31 -7.73
CA ALA A 87 6.25 6.83 -7.39
C ALA A 87 6.98 7.37 -8.64
N VAL A 88 6.88 6.69 -9.79
CA VAL A 88 7.44 7.21 -11.05
C VAL A 88 6.73 8.48 -11.49
N VAL A 89 5.39 8.50 -11.43
CA VAL A 89 4.58 9.61 -11.95
C VAL A 89 4.63 10.85 -11.05
N PHE A 90 4.49 10.70 -9.74
CA PHE A 90 4.38 11.83 -8.80
C PHE A 90 5.72 12.26 -8.19
N LEU A 91 6.66 11.33 -8.00
CA LEU A 91 7.96 11.63 -7.39
C LEU A 91 9.07 11.77 -8.45
N HIS A 92 8.78 11.47 -9.72
CA HIS A 92 9.73 11.50 -10.84
C HIS A 92 11.03 10.70 -10.56
N GLU A 93 10.95 9.66 -9.72
CA GLU A 93 12.11 8.79 -9.47
C GLU A 93 12.39 7.91 -10.69
N THR A 94 13.65 7.87 -11.11
CA THR A 94 14.09 6.95 -12.18
C THR A 94 14.12 5.52 -11.63
N VAL A 95 13.08 4.76 -11.95
CA VAL A 95 12.99 3.35 -11.56
C VAL A 95 13.79 2.48 -12.55
N SER A 96 14.69 1.65 -12.03
CA SER A 96 15.54 0.78 -12.86
C SER A 96 14.71 -0.26 -13.61
N ALA A 97 15.20 -0.67 -14.79
CA ALA A 97 14.57 -1.72 -15.61
C ALA A 97 14.37 -3.04 -14.84
N ARG A 98 15.26 -3.36 -13.89
CA ARG A 98 15.13 -4.53 -12.99
C ARG A 98 13.90 -4.46 -12.09
N ARG A 99 13.55 -3.27 -11.59
CA ARG A 99 12.38 -3.08 -10.73
C ARG A 99 11.09 -3.19 -11.55
N TRP A 100 11.09 -2.71 -12.79
CA TRP A 100 9.99 -2.90 -13.74
C TRP A 100 9.72 -4.37 -14.07
N ILE A 101 10.78 -5.18 -14.25
CA ILE A 101 10.63 -6.63 -14.41
C ILE A 101 9.92 -7.25 -13.20
N GLY A 102 10.30 -6.83 -11.98
CA GLY A 102 9.62 -7.26 -10.75
C GLY A 102 8.15 -6.85 -10.69
N VAL A 103 7.81 -5.63 -11.11
CA VAL A 103 6.41 -5.15 -11.19
C VAL A 103 5.59 -6.00 -12.15
N VAL A 104 6.13 -6.28 -13.36
CA VAL A 104 5.46 -7.15 -14.33
C VAL A 104 5.26 -8.55 -13.76
N LEU A 105 6.26 -9.09 -13.07
CA LEU A 105 6.18 -10.41 -12.43
C LEU A 105 5.08 -10.45 -11.34
N ILE A 106 4.96 -9.40 -10.53
CA ILE A 106 3.88 -9.28 -9.53
C ILE A 106 2.52 -9.23 -10.23
N CYS A 107 2.38 -8.43 -11.29
CA CYS A 107 1.14 -8.35 -12.06
C CYS A 107 0.74 -9.72 -12.64
N VAL A 108 1.69 -10.47 -13.19
CA VAL A 108 1.45 -11.84 -13.68
C VAL A 108 1.01 -12.76 -12.55
N GLY A 109 1.68 -12.71 -11.39
CA GLY A 109 1.30 -13.48 -10.21
C GLY A 109 -0.13 -13.16 -9.74
N VAL A 110 -0.52 -11.88 -9.73
CA VAL A 110 -1.88 -11.44 -9.37
C VAL A 110 -2.92 -11.97 -10.36
N LEU A 111 -2.63 -11.93 -11.67
CA LEU A 111 -3.52 -12.47 -12.69
C LEU A 111 -3.71 -13.98 -12.53
N LEU A 112 -2.63 -14.72 -12.25
CA LEU A 112 -2.70 -16.16 -11.99
C LEU A 112 -3.51 -16.49 -10.75
N VAL A 113 -3.31 -15.75 -9.64
CA VAL A 113 -4.10 -15.95 -8.41
C VAL A 113 -5.56 -15.59 -8.66
N GLY A 114 -5.85 -14.51 -9.39
CA GLY A 114 -7.21 -14.08 -9.74
C GLY A 114 -7.95 -15.07 -10.65
N GLN A 115 -7.23 -15.88 -11.43
CA GLN A 115 -7.80 -16.97 -12.23
C GLN A 115 -8.16 -18.23 -11.41
N THR A 116 -7.72 -18.30 -10.15
CA THR A 116 -8.01 -19.42 -9.27
C THR A 116 -9.44 -19.24 -8.71
N LYS A 117 -10.39 -20.06 -9.15
CA LYS A 117 -11.77 -20.03 -8.63
C LYS A 117 -11.77 -20.31 -7.12
N PRO A 118 -12.35 -19.45 -6.26
CA PRO A 118 -12.51 -19.76 -4.85
C PRO A 118 -13.47 -20.95 -4.72
N ARG A 119 -12.93 -22.14 -4.50
CA ARG A 119 -13.73 -23.33 -4.18
C ARG A 119 -13.92 -23.39 -2.67
N THR A 120 -14.92 -22.68 -2.16
CA THR A 120 -15.38 -22.81 -0.76
C THR A 120 -16.82 -23.28 -0.60
N THR A 121 -17.55 -23.62 -1.67
CA THR A 121 -18.96 -24.05 -1.58
C THR A 121 -19.24 -25.54 -1.81
N ALA A 122 -18.26 -26.44 -1.78
CA ALA A 122 -18.53 -27.87 -1.96
C ALA A 122 -18.97 -28.61 -0.67
N VAL A 123 -18.59 -28.13 0.53
CA VAL A 123 -18.78 -28.93 1.76
C VAL A 123 -20.16 -28.74 2.42
N ALA A 124 -20.85 -27.62 2.17
CA ALA A 124 -22.14 -27.33 2.81
C ALA A 124 -23.35 -28.02 2.13
N SER A 125 -23.23 -28.45 0.87
CA SER A 125 -24.34 -29.05 0.13
C SER A 125 -24.48 -30.56 0.32
N GLU A 126 -23.44 -31.24 0.82
CA GLU A 126 -23.43 -32.71 0.98
C GLU A 126 -23.88 -33.15 2.40
N ALA A 127 -24.02 -32.21 3.33
CA ALA A 127 -24.59 -32.46 4.66
C ALA A 127 -26.12 -32.27 4.70
N ALA A 128 -26.75 -31.91 3.58
CA ALA A 128 -28.19 -31.61 3.49
C ALA A 128 -28.91 -32.42 2.37
N ALA A 129 -28.26 -33.44 1.79
CA ALA A 129 -28.86 -34.39 0.85
C ALA A 129 -28.78 -35.80 1.44
#